data_AF-A0A7X6LXR4-F1
#
_entry.id   AF-A0A7X6LXR4-F1
#
_cell.length_a   1.000
_cell.length_b   1.000
_cell.length_c   1.000
_cell.angle_alpha   90.00
_cell.angle_beta   90.00
_cell.angle_gamma   90.00
#
_symmetry.space_group_name_H-M   'P 1'
#
loop_
_entity.id
_entity.type
_entity.pdbx_description
1 polymer ?
#
loop_
_entity_poly.entity_id
_entity_poly.type
_entity_poly.pdbx_seq_one_letter_code
_entity_poly.pdbx_strand_id
1 'polypeptide(L)' 'MALYVLYRKTAETETEVTYRFGSSETDLNRELVIEKNGPTVAPDDPLVIKVAGRILVRKGNGRNWPHGGGIQA' A
#
# COMPACT_ATOMS: atom_id res chain seq x y z
N MET A 1 -4.40 19.59 7.16
CA MET A 1 -3.45 18.73 7.92
C MET A 1 -3.16 17.53 7.04
N ALA A 2 -1.88 17.19 6.83
CA ALA A 2 -1.53 16.03 6.04
C ALA A 2 -1.45 14.81 6.96
N LEU A 3 -2.11 13.71 6.60
CA LEU A 3 -2.10 12.49 7.40
C LEU A 3 -0.85 11.69 7.02
N TYR A 4 -0.01 11.35 7.99
CA TYR A 4 1.12 10.46 7.73
C TYR A 4 0.71 9.01 7.98
N VAL A 5 0.86 8.16 6.96
CA VAL A 5 0.51 6.75 7.00
C VAL A 5 1.75 5.91 6.77
N LEU A 6 1.98 4.95 7.66
CA LEU A 6 2.98 3.92 7.48
C LEU A 6 2.35 2.73 6.78
N TYR A 7 3.11 2.09 5.91
CA TYR A 7 2.73 0.83 5.28
C TYR A 7 3.89 -0.16 5.29
N ARG A 8 3.56 -1.44 5.31
CA ARG A 8 4.52 -2.54 5.26
C ARG A 8 3.97 -3.68 4.41
N LYS A 9 4.81 -4.23 3.54
CA LYS A 9 4.51 -5.43 2.78
C LYS A 9 4.47 -6.62 3.72
N THR A 10 3.38 -7.35 3.73
CA THR A 10 3.18 -8.54 4.57
C THR A 10 3.25 -9.84 3.79
N ALA A 11 2.82 -9.82 2.53
CA ALA A 11 2.91 -10.95 1.62
C ALA A 11 3.13 -10.48 0.19
N GLU A 12 3.80 -11.31 -0.61
CA GLU A 12 3.92 -11.12 -2.05
C GLU A 12 3.85 -12.49 -2.72
N THR A 13 2.89 -12.65 -3.63
CA THR A 13 2.72 -13.84 -4.47
C THR A 13 3.01 -13.49 -5.92
N GLU A 14 2.88 -14.44 -6.84
CA GLU A 14 3.05 -14.16 -8.28
C GLU A 14 1.95 -13.22 -8.82
N THR A 15 0.74 -13.29 -8.26
CA THR A 15 -0.43 -12.53 -8.73
C THR A 15 -0.72 -11.29 -7.91
N GLU A 16 -0.35 -11.27 -6.64
CA GLU A 16 -0.79 -10.26 -5.69
C GLU A 16 0.34 -9.78 -4.77
N VAL A 17 0.13 -8.62 -4.17
CA VAL A 17 0.94 -8.15 -3.05
C VAL A 17 0.04 -7.56 -1.97
N THR A 18 0.31 -7.95 -0.73
CA THR A 18 -0.47 -7.54 0.42
C THR A 18 0.34 -6.59 1.28
N TYR A 19 -0.32 -5.52 1.70
CA TYR A 19 0.21 -4.47 2.54
C TYR A 19 -0.67 -4.28 3.76
N ARG A 20 -0.04 -4.04 4.91
CA ARG A 20 -0.71 -3.50 6.09
C ARG A 20 -0.32 -2.03 6.25
N PHE A 21 -1.27 -1.17 6.58
CA PHE A 21 -1.03 0.26 6.73
C PHE A 21 -1.83 0.88 7.89
N GLY A 22 -1.36 2.01 8.40
CA GLY A 22 -1.96 2.72 9.53
C GLY A 22 -1.17 3.95 9.98
N SER A 23 -1.60 4.58 11.05
CA SER A 23 -1.03 5.84 11.57
C SER A 23 0.28 5.69 12.32
N SER A 24 0.63 4.48 12.78
CA SER A 24 1.88 4.19 13.47
C SER A 24 2.37 2.77 13.20
N GLU A 25 3.62 2.46 13.55
CA GLU A 25 4.19 1.11 13.36
C GLU A 25 3.49 0.06 14.21
N THR A 26 2.90 0.47 15.33
CA THR A 26 2.14 -0.37 16.25
C THR A 26 0.67 -0.53 15.83
N ASP A 27 0.20 0.20 14.81
CA ASP A 27 -1.21 0.32 14.44
C ASP A 27 -1.44 0.04 12.95
N LEU A 28 -0.76 -0.96 12.38
CA LEU A 28 -0.93 -1.38 10.98
C LEU A 28 -2.15 -2.28 10.80
N ASN A 29 -3.33 -1.80 11.18
CA ASN A 29 -4.54 -2.63 11.29
C ASN A 29 -5.31 -2.76 9.98
N ARG A 30 -5.02 -1.91 8.98
CA ARG A 30 -5.72 -1.90 7.70
C ARG A 30 -4.95 -2.68 6.66
N GLU A 31 -5.66 -3.41 5.81
CA GLU A 31 -5.07 -4.23 4.75
C GLU A 31 -5.36 -3.62 3.37
N LEU A 32 -4.37 -3.73 2.49
CA LEU A 32 -4.45 -3.37 1.08
C LEU A 32 -3.87 -4.53 0.27
N VAL A 33 -4.68 -5.09 -0.62
CA VAL A 33 -4.25 -6.09 -1.61
C VAL A 33 -4.17 -5.40 -2.96
N ILE A 34 -3.04 -5.56 -3.64
CA ILE A 34 -2.85 -5.07 -5.01
C ILE A 34 -2.66 -6.27 -5.93
N GLU A 35 -3.62 -6.45 -6.84
CA GLU A 35 -3.53 -7.37 -7.96
C GLU A 35 -2.47 -6.86 -8.96
N LYS A 36 -1.48 -7.70 -9.27
CA LYS A 36 -0.40 -7.34 -10.21
C LYS A 36 -0.87 -7.36 -11.67
N ASN A 37 -1.84 -8.22 -11.97
CA ASN A 37 -2.36 -8.47 -13.32
C ASN A 37 -3.83 -8.05 -13.49
N GLY A 38 -4.44 -7.48 -12.46
CA GLY A 38 -5.85 -7.14 -12.41
C GLY A 38 -6.09 -5.70 -11.96
N PRO A 39 -7.35 -5.24 -11.98
CA PRO A 39 -7.69 -3.97 -11.35
C PRO A 39 -7.42 -4.08 -9.85
N THR A 40 -6.65 -3.14 -9.30
CA THR A 40 -6.54 -2.98 -7.85
C THR A 40 -7.95 -2.81 -7.28
N VAL A 41 -8.43 -3.77 -6.50
CA VAL A 41 -9.69 -3.65 -5.77
C VAL A 41 -9.44 -2.68 -4.62
N ALA A 42 -9.53 -1.38 -4.92
CA ALA A 42 -9.55 -0.37 -3.89
C ALA A 42 -10.97 -0.33 -3.31
N PRO A 43 -11.18 -0.61 -2.02
CA PRO A 43 -12.43 -0.23 -1.36
C PRO A 43 -12.70 1.27 -1.55
N ASP A 44 -13.96 1.70 -1.40
CA ASP A 44 -14.43 3.10 -1.41
C ASP A 44 -13.83 3.98 -0.28
N ASP A 45 -12.63 3.63 0.19
CA ASP A 45 -11.87 4.36 1.18
C ASP A 45 -10.79 5.23 0.49
N PRO A 46 -10.92 6.57 0.57
CA PRO A 46 -9.98 7.50 -0.05
C PRO A 46 -8.53 7.34 0.43
N LEU A 47 -8.31 6.85 1.66
CA LEU A 47 -6.98 6.61 2.20
C LEU A 47 -6.35 5.38 1.55
N VAL A 48 -7.12 4.31 1.37
CA VAL A 48 -6.66 3.09 0.69
C VAL A 48 -6.25 3.41 -0.75
N ILE A 49 -7.06 4.18 -1.47
CA ILE A 49 -6.77 4.63 -2.84
C ILE A 49 -5.45 5.42 -2.89
N LYS A 50 -5.25 6.38 -1.98
CA LYS A 50 -4.02 7.17 -1.90
C LYS A 50 -2.80 6.29 -1.59
N VAL A 51 -2.92 5.36 -0.65
CA VAL A 51 -1.82 4.45 -0.28
C VAL A 51 -1.45 3.55 -1.45
N ALA A 52 -2.45 2.95 -2.10
CA ALA A 52 -2.25 2.12 -3.29
C ALA A 52 -1.57 2.90 -4.42
N GLY A 53 -2.06 4.10 -4.74
CA GLY A 53 -1.47 4.96 -5.77
C GLY A 53 0.00 5.28 -5.50
N ARG A 54 0.37 5.58 -4.24
CA ARG A 54 1.77 5.86 -3.87
C ARG A 54 2.66 4.61 -3.95
N ILE A 55 2.14 3.45 -3.56
CA ILE A 55 2.86 2.17 -3.71
C ILE A 55 3.08 1.86 -5.19
N LEU A 56 2.07 2.04 -6.04
CA LEU A 56 2.17 1.83 -7.48
C LEU A 56 3.19 2.77 -8.14
N VAL A 57 3.20 4.06 -7.76
CA VAL A 57 4.23 5.00 -8.24
C VAL A 57 5.64 4.55 -7.84
N ARG A 58 5.83 4.10 -6.59
CA ARG A 58 7.13 3.56 -6.14
C ARG A 58 7.51 2.29 -6.89
N LYS A 59 6.54 1.41 -7.17
CA LYS A 59 6.74 0.20 -7.97
C LYS A 59 7.06 0.52 -9.43
N GLY A 60 6.51 1.59 -10.00
CA GLY A 60 6.87 2.07 -11.34
C GLY A 60 8.31 2.57 -11.42
N ASN A 61 8.80 3.19 -10.34
CA ASN A 61 10.17 3.70 -10.25
C ASN A 61 11.21 2.64 -9.83
N GLY A 62 10.77 1.45 -9.40
CA GLY A 62 11.64 0.42 -8.83
C GLY A 62 11.39 -0.96 -9.44
N ARG A 63 12.43 -1.80 -9.50
CA ARG A 63 12.27 -3.16 -10.04
C ARG A 63 11.39 -4.04 -9.15
N ASN A 64 11.47 -3.87 -7.83
CA ASN A 64 10.78 -4.70 -6.84
C ASN A 64 9.60 -3.96 -6.19
N TRP A 65 8.64 -4.71 -5.66
CA TRP A 65 7.58 -4.16 -4.82
C TRP A 65 8.15 -3.60 -3.52
N PRO A 66 7.81 -2.34 -3.15
CA PRO A 66 8.40 -1.69 -1.98
C PRO A 66 8.07 -2.47 -0.71
N HIS A 67 9.07 -2.65 0.17
CA HIS A 67 8.91 -3.39 1.43
C HIS A 67 8.08 -2.63 2.47
N GLY A 68 8.07 -1.31 2.42
CA GLY A 68 7.34 -0.46 3.36
C GLY A 68 7.81 0.99 3.29
N GLY A 69 7.25 1.83 4.15
CA GLY A 69 7.66 3.21 4.35
C GLY A 69 6.49 4.10 4.74
N GLY A 70 6.75 5.41 4.75
CA GLY A 70 5.72 6.40 5.01
C GLY A 70 5.14 7.05 3.76
N ILE A 71 3.87 7.41 3.83
CA ILE A 71 3.12 8.12 2.82
C ILE A 71 2.45 9.33 3.48
N GLN A 72 2.65 10.50 2.87
CA GLN A 72 1.87 11.68 3.19
C GLN A 72 0.55 11.63 2.40
N ALA A 73 -0.55 11.44 3.11
CA ALA A 73 -1.91 11.28 2.61
C ALA A 73 -2.76 12.55 2.81
#